data_AF-A0A922MEP7-F1
#
_entry.id   AF-A0A922MEP7-F1
#
_cell.length_a   1.000
_cell.length_b   1.000
_cell.length_c   1.000
_cell.angle_alpha   90.00
_cell.angle_beta   90.00
_cell.angle_gamma   90.00
#
_symmetry.space_group_name_H-M   'P 1'
#
loop_
_entity.id
_entity.type
_entity.pdbx_description
1 polymer ?
#
loop_
_entity_poly.entity_id
_entity_poly.type
_entity_poly.pdbx_seq_one_letter_code
_entity_poly.pdbx_strand_id
1 'polypeptide(L)'
;MAHDIDCKILISEIEKRTPLYDTSRKEYHDRNLKKKLWNEVCQEVYSSSVWDLMSSEDKTKYGKELQKRWTSLRHCFRRELAAQKNTPSGSAAKKRRKYMYFDSLLFLLPFTEIVDTEGSIENDEPELSNVEIGEI
;
A
#
# COMPACT_ATOMS: atom_id res chain seq x y z
N MET A 1 16.21 -1.32 -16.84
CA MET A 1 16.16 -2.48 -15.93
C MET A 1 14.83 -2.46 -15.21
N ALA A 2 14.06 -3.54 -15.25
CA ALA A 2 12.86 -3.64 -14.42
C ALA A 2 13.31 -3.93 -12.99
N HIS A 3 13.09 -2.99 -12.08
CA HIS A 3 13.31 -3.23 -10.66
C HIS A 3 12.06 -3.95 -10.15
N ASP A 4 12.18 -5.25 -9.88
CA ASP A 4 11.08 -6.03 -9.33
C ASP A 4 10.79 -5.59 -7.89
N ILE A 5 9.52 -5.34 -7.60
CA ILE A 5 9.10 -4.84 -6.29
C ILE A 5 8.80 -6.06 -5.41
N ASP A 6 9.70 -6.37 -4.48
CA ASP A 6 9.46 -7.43 -3.51
C ASP A 6 8.30 -7.02 -2.59
N CYS A 7 7.15 -7.67 -2.83
CA CYS A 7 5.92 -7.37 -2.13
C CYS A 7 6.01 -7.71 -0.64
N LYS A 8 6.82 -8.71 -0.24
CA LYS A 8 6.98 -9.07 1.17
C LYS A 8 7.71 -7.97 1.92
N ILE A 9 8.78 -7.43 1.31
CA ILE A 9 9.53 -6.31 1.88
C ILE A 9 8.61 -5.08 1.94
N LEU A 10 7.92 -4.76 0.84
CA LEU A 10 6.97 -3.65 0.80
C LEU A 10 5.92 -3.72 1.91
N ILE A 11 5.30 -4.89 2.11
CA ILE A 11 4.28 -5.08 3.15
C ILE A 11 4.87 -4.90 4.54
N SER A 12 6.03 -5.49 4.82
CA SER A 12 6.68 -5.39 6.13
C SER A 12 7.11 -3.96 6.45
N GLU A 13 7.64 -3.23 5.48
CA GLU A 13 8.06 -1.83 5.66
C GLU A 13 6.88 -0.88 5.84
N ILE A 14 5.75 -1.17 5.20
CA ILE A 14 4.52 -0.41 5.41
C ILE A 14 3.89 -0.76 6.75
N GLU A 15 3.87 -2.03 7.16
CA GLU A 15 3.35 -2.48 8.47
C GLU A 15 3.99 -1.72 9.63
N LYS A 16 5.33 -1.53 9.58
CA LYS A 16 6.10 -0.73 10.54
C LYS A 16 5.72 0.76 10.56
N ARG A 17 5.14 1.27 9.48
CA ARG A 17 4.83 2.70 9.26
C ARG A 17 3.32 2.92 9.23
N THR A 18 2.70 2.86 10.41
CA THR A 18 1.26 3.04 10.64
C THR A 18 0.62 4.25 9.92
N PRO A 19 1.25 5.44 9.84
CA PRO A 19 0.65 6.59 9.16
C PRO A 19 0.40 6.41 7.65
N LEU A 20 0.94 5.36 7.02
CA LEU A 20 0.69 5.06 5.61
C LEU A 20 -0.66 4.37 5.36
N TYR A 21 -1.25 3.74 6.38
CA TYR A 21 -2.48 2.94 6.22
C TYR A 21 -3.56 3.24 7.26
N ASP A 22 -3.21 3.81 8.41
CA ASP A 22 -4.14 4.14 9.48
C ASP A 22 -4.75 5.54 9.28
N THR A 23 -5.97 5.59 8.74
CA THR A 23 -6.72 6.83 8.49
C THR A 23 -7.17 7.53 9.78
N SER A 24 -7.16 6.84 10.93
CA SER A 24 -7.66 7.37 12.20
C SER A 24 -6.66 8.32 12.88
N ARG A 25 -5.41 8.34 12.43
CA ARG A 25 -4.37 9.20 13.00
C ARG A 25 -4.30 10.55 12.32
N LYS A 26 -4.01 11.60 13.11
CA LYS A 26 -3.69 12.94 12.60
C LYS A 26 -2.49 12.92 11.65
N GLU A 27 -1.53 12.04 11.92
CA GLU A 27 -0.34 11.80 11.10
C GLU A 27 -0.69 11.35 9.67
N TYR A 28 -1.83 10.68 9.47
CA TYR A 28 -2.34 10.35 8.13
C TYR A 28 -2.77 11.59 7.35
N HIS A 29 -3.01 12.73 7.97
CA HIS A 29 -3.39 13.95 7.25
C HIS A 29 -2.15 14.79 6.89
N ASP A 30 -0.97 14.41 7.39
CA ASP A 30 0.29 15.08 7.10
C ASP A 30 0.90 14.56 5.78
N ARG A 31 0.78 15.39 4.74
CA ARG A 31 1.33 15.12 3.41
C ARG A 31 2.86 15.00 3.42
N ASN A 32 3.54 15.81 4.23
CA ASN A 32 5.00 15.81 4.32
C ASN A 32 5.50 14.54 5.01
N LEU A 33 4.82 14.12 6.08
CA LEU A 33 5.12 12.87 6.76
C LEU A 33 4.92 11.68 5.83
N LYS A 34 3.80 11.59 5.10
CA LYS A 34 3.59 10.52 4.11
C LYS A 34 4.69 10.49 3.06
N LYS A 35 5.07 11.64 2.50
CA LYS A 35 6.13 11.74 1.49
C LYS A 35 7.45 11.19 2.05
N LYS A 36 7.80 11.55 3.29
CA LYS A 36 8.99 11.04 3.98
C LYS A 36 8.92 9.52 4.18
N LEU A 37 7.81 9.02 4.72
CA LEU A 37 7.62 7.58 4.95
C LEU A 37 7.67 6.78 3.65
N TRP A 38 7.07 7.27 2.56
CA TRP A 38 7.16 6.63 1.25
C TRP A 38 8.59 6.62 0.70
N ASN A 39 9.35 7.69 0.89
CA ASN A 39 10.76 7.71 0.50
C ASN A 39 11.57 6.67 1.27
N GLU A 40 11.36 6.55 2.58
CA GLU A 40 12.02 5.52 3.39
C GLU A 40 11.64 4.11 2.94
N VAL A 41 10.35 3.85 2.65
CA VAL A 41 9.91 2.55 2.11
C VAL A 41 10.59 2.27 0.77
N CYS A 42 10.74 3.27 -0.09
CA CYS A 42 11.45 3.10 -1.36
C CYS A 42 12.93 2.78 -1.16
N GLN A 43 13.59 3.41 -0.19
CA GLN A 43 14.98 3.11 0.16
C GLN A 43 15.15 1.66 0.63
N GLU A 44 14.23 1.16 1.46
CA GLU A 44 14.29 -0.22 1.95
C GLU A 44 13.96 -1.24 0.86
N VAL A 45 12.96 -0.96 0.01
CA VAL A 45 12.53 -1.89 -1.05
C VAL A 45 13.53 -1.94 -2.22
N TYR A 46 14.06 -0.79 -2.66
CA TYR A 46 15.01 -0.73 -3.77
C TYR A 46 16.47 -0.82 -3.32
N SER A 47 16.74 -1.01 -2.02
CA SER A 47 18.06 -0.88 -1.37
C SER A 47 18.58 0.56 -1.39
N SER A 48 18.93 1.09 -0.20
CA SER A 48 19.36 2.49 -0.04
C SER A 48 20.52 2.85 -0.96
N SER A 49 21.49 1.95 -1.17
CA SER A 49 22.63 2.20 -2.07
C SER A 49 22.20 2.46 -3.52
N VAL A 50 21.17 1.76 -4.01
CA VAL A 50 20.65 1.97 -5.38
C VAL A 50 19.78 3.21 -5.40
N TRP A 51 18.87 3.35 -4.43
CA TRP A 51 17.96 4.47 -4.35
C TRP A 51 18.70 5.81 -4.28
N ASP A 52 19.74 5.94 -3.46
CA ASP A 52 20.50 7.19 -3.34
C ASP A 52 21.25 7.58 -4.62
N LEU A 53 21.68 6.60 -5.42
CA LEU A 53 22.31 6.81 -6.73
C LEU A 53 21.30 7.14 -7.85
N MET A 54 20.00 6.95 -7.63
CA MET A 54 18.98 7.24 -8.63
C MET A 54 18.74 8.75 -8.80
N SER A 55 18.43 9.13 -10.03
CA SER A 55 17.99 10.48 -10.37
C SER A 55 16.65 10.82 -9.70
N SER A 56 16.37 12.11 -9.51
CA SER A 56 15.09 12.57 -8.98
C SER A 56 13.89 12.13 -9.83
N GLU A 57 14.07 12.06 -11.16
CA GLU A 57 13.05 11.57 -12.09
C GLU A 57 12.77 10.08 -11.88
N ASP A 58 13.83 9.27 -11.79
CA ASP A 58 13.71 7.84 -11.50
C ASP A 58 13.05 7.61 -10.14
N LYS A 59 13.51 8.27 -9.09
CA LYS A 59 12.90 8.19 -7.74
C LYS A 59 11.41 8.47 -7.79
N THR A 60 11.00 9.50 -8.53
CA THR A 60 9.58 9.83 -8.71
C THR A 60 8.82 8.72 -9.42
N LYS A 61 9.39 8.18 -10.51
CA LYS A 61 8.77 7.09 -11.28
C LYS A 61 8.64 5.80 -10.47
N TYR A 62 9.72 5.35 -9.84
CA TYR A 62 9.73 4.12 -9.04
C TYR A 62 8.89 4.26 -7.78
N GLY A 63 8.90 5.43 -7.13
CA GLY A 63 8.01 5.71 -6.01
C GLY A 63 6.53 5.58 -6.39
N LYS A 64 6.13 6.07 -7.58
CA LYS A 64 4.76 5.91 -8.10
C LYS A 64 4.42 4.44 -8.35
N GLU A 65 5.32 3.68 -8.97
CA GLU A 65 5.11 2.25 -9.22
C GLU A 65 4.99 1.44 -7.92
N LEU A 66 5.78 1.78 -6.90
CA LEU A 66 5.71 1.19 -5.57
C LEU A 66 4.40 1.48 -4.86
N GLN A 67 3.91 2.72 -4.92
CA GLN A 67 2.59 3.08 -4.39
C GLN A 67 1.47 2.35 -5.14
N LYS A 68 1.53 2.30 -6.47
CA LYS A 68 0.57 1.54 -7.30
C LYS A 68 0.57 0.06 -6.94
N ARG A 69 1.74 -0.51 -6.65
CA ARG A 69 1.88 -1.89 -6.20
C ARG A 69 1.20 -2.09 -4.84
N TRP A 70 1.42 -1.19 -3.88
CA TRP A 70 0.73 -1.22 -2.59
C TRP A 70 -0.80 -1.12 -2.73
N THR A 71 -1.30 -0.19 -3.56
CA THR A 71 -2.73 -0.07 -3.83
C THR A 71 -3.31 -1.37 -4.39
N SER A 72 -2.58 -2.03 -5.30
CA SER A 72 -2.99 -3.33 -5.85
C SER A 72 -3.05 -4.42 -4.76
N LEU A 73 -2.09 -4.45 -3.84
CA LEU A 73 -2.08 -5.39 -2.70
C LEU A 73 -3.29 -5.17 -1.79
N ARG A 74 -3.57 -3.91 -1.40
CA ARG A 74 -4.75 -3.56 -0.59
C ARG A 74 -6.06 -3.93 -1.30
N HIS A 75 -6.15 -3.68 -2.60
CA HIS A 75 -7.33 -4.03 -3.39
C HIS A 75 -7.55 -5.56 -3.43
N CYS A 76 -6.49 -6.34 -3.66
CA CYS A 76 -6.55 -7.80 -3.58
C CYS A 76 -6.97 -8.28 -2.19
N PHE A 77 -6.45 -7.67 -1.12
CA PHE A 77 -6.82 -7.99 0.26
C PHE A 77 -8.30 -7.72 0.55
N ARG A 78 -8.83 -6.54 0.19
CA ARG A 78 -10.26 -6.21 0.35
C ARG A 78 -11.16 -7.19 -0.41
N ARG A 79 -10.79 -7.55 -1.63
CA ARG A 79 -11.53 -8.55 -2.42
C ARG A 79 -11.53 -9.93 -1.76
N GLU A 80 -10.39 -10.34 -1.21
CA GLU A 80 -10.28 -11.61 -0.50
C GLU A 80 -11.10 -11.58 0.81
N LEU A 81 -11.09 -10.49 1.57
CA LEU A 81 -11.94 -10.30 2.75
C LEU A 81 -13.43 -10.40 2.41
N ALA A 82 -13.87 -9.68 1.37
CA ALA A 82 -15.25 -9.74 0.90
C ALA A 82 -15.63 -11.15 0.43
N ALA A 83 -14.72 -11.86 -0.23
CA ALA A 83 -14.94 -13.24 -0.64
C ALA A 83 -15.08 -14.19 0.56
N GLN A 84 -14.29 -14.00 1.62
CA GLN A 84 -14.39 -14.79 2.86
C GLN A 84 -15.71 -14.51 3.60
N LYS A 85 -16.12 -13.24 3.71
CA LYS A 85 -17.40 -12.84 4.35
C LYS A 85 -18.63 -13.40 3.62
N ASN A 86 -18.59 -13.49 2.29
CA ASN A 86 -19.72 -13.94 1.45
C ASN A 86 -19.74 -15.45 1.14
N THR A 87 -18.81 -16.25 1.69
CA THR A 87 -18.80 -17.70 1.47
C THR A 87 -19.70 -18.39 2.52
N PRO A 88 -20.83 -19.03 2.13
CA PRO A 88 -21.73 -19.67 3.08
C PRO A 88 -21.09 -20.90 3.75
N SER A 89 -21.36 -21.08 5.04
CA SER A 89 -20.81 -22.16 5.89
C SER A 89 -21.12 -23.61 5.45
N GLY A 90 -21.87 -23.81 4.36
CA GLY A 90 -22.28 -25.13 3.85
C GLY A 90 -21.79 -25.46 2.44
N SER A 91 -21.04 -24.57 1.78
CA SER A 91 -20.50 -24.87 0.46
C SER A 91 -19.30 -25.79 0.59
N ALA A 92 -19.38 -27.01 0.06
CA ALA A 92 -18.24 -27.89 -0.23
C ALA A 92 -17.29 -27.30 -1.31
N ALA A 93 -17.12 -25.98 -1.31
CA ALA A 93 -16.46 -25.20 -2.33
C ALA A 93 -14.95 -25.27 -2.13
N LYS A 94 -14.34 -26.22 -2.86
CA LYS A 94 -12.96 -26.20 -3.37
C LYS A 94 -12.02 -25.31 -2.55
N LYS A 95 -11.25 -25.91 -1.63
CA LYS A 95 -10.11 -25.31 -0.88
C LYS A 95 -9.59 -24.06 -1.61
N ARG A 96 -10.14 -22.88 -1.28
CA ARG A 96 -9.75 -21.66 -2.00
C ARG A 96 -8.29 -21.42 -1.66
N ARG A 97 -7.45 -21.29 -2.69
CA ARG A 97 -6.05 -20.94 -2.47
C ARG A 97 -6.02 -19.54 -1.90
N LYS A 98 -5.68 -19.45 -0.62
CA LYS A 98 -5.45 -18.20 0.10
C LYS A 98 -4.49 -17.34 -0.70
N TYR A 99 -4.81 -16.07 -0.88
CA TYR A 99 -3.90 -15.13 -1.53
C TYR A 99 -2.57 -15.11 -0.78
N MET A 100 -1.45 -15.22 -1.50
CA MET A 100 -0.12 -15.49 -0.90
C MET A 100 0.35 -14.41 0.10
N TYR A 101 -0.16 -13.20 -0.02
CA TYR A 101 0.14 -12.09 0.90
C TYR A 101 -1.01 -11.75 1.85
N PHE A 102 -2.06 -12.57 1.89
CA PHE A 102 -3.21 -12.30 2.75
C PHE A 102 -2.82 -12.27 4.23
N ASP A 103 -2.04 -13.25 4.69
CA ASP A 103 -1.54 -13.30 6.06
C ASP A 103 -0.72 -12.07 6.42
N SER A 104 0.17 -11.67 5.52
CA SER A 104 1.01 -10.48 5.72
C SER A 104 0.21 -9.18 5.72
N LEU A 105 -1.01 -9.16 5.19
CA LEU A 105 -1.89 -7.98 5.16
C LEU A 105 -2.93 -7.98 6.28
N LEU A 106 -2.94 -8.99 7.17
CA LEU A 106 -3.91 -9.09 8.26
C LEU A 106 -3.84 -7.91 9.24
N PHE A 107 -2.69 -7.26 9.40
CA PHE A 107 -2.56 -6.06 10.23
C PHE A 107 -3.45 -4.91 9.75
N LEU A 108 -3.87 -4.90 8.47
CA LEU A 108 -4.77 -3.90 7.92
C LEU A 108 -6.24 -4.12 8.30
N LEU A 109 -6.60 -5.31 8.80
CA LEU A 109 -7.97 -5.70 9.11
C LEU A 109 -8.67 -4.68 10.04
N PRO A 110 -8.12 -4.32 11.21
CA PRO A 110 -8.75 -3.33 12.10
C PRO A 110 -8.90 -1.95 11.47
N PHE A 111 -8.08 -1.60 10.48
CA PHE A 111 -8.15 -0.29 9.79
C PHE A 111 -9.05 -0.32 8.56
N THR A 112 -9.43 -1.50 8.08
CA THR A 112 -10.26 -1.66 6.88
C THR A 112 -11.74 -1.62 7.21
N GLU A 113 -12.14 -2.12 8.39
CA GLU A 113 -13.55 -2.19 8.82
C GLU A 113 -14.10 -0.84 9.31
N ILE A 114 -13.23 0.11 9.67
CA ILE A 114 -13.63 1.46 10.12
C ILE A 114 -14.24 2.28 8.96
N VAL A 115 -14.00 1.89 7.70
CA VAL A 115 -14.46 2.62 6.49
C VAL A 115 -15.83 2.11 5.98
N ASP A 116 -16.48 1.17 6.67
CA ASP A 116 -17.82 0.67 6.30
C ASP A 116 -18.98 1.51 6.88
N THR A 117 -18.69 2.63 7.55
CA THR A 117 -19.73 3.59 7.94
C THR A 117 -19.70 4.77 6.96
N GLU A 118 -20.83 4.92 6.25
CA GLU A 118 -21.32 6.11 5.57
C GLU A 118 -20.50 6.74 4.42
N GLY A 119 -20.88 6.34 3.19
CA GLY A 119 -21.03 7.28 2.08
C GLY A 119 -19.86 7.37 1.10
N SER A 120 -20.16 6.98 -0.16
CA SER A 120 -19.38 7.27 -1.36
C SER A 120 -17.95 6.72 -1.41
N ILE A 121 -17.76 5.71 -2.25
CA ILE A 121 -16.45 5.42 -2.84
C ILE A 121 -16.12 6.62 -3.75
N GLU A 122 -15.66 7.72 -3.17
CA GLU A 122 -14.69 8.53 -3.86
C GLU A 122 -13.49 7.61 -4.02
N ASN A 123 -13.23 7.25 -5.29
CA ASN A 123 -11.90 6.88 -5.68
C ASN A 123 -11.02 8.08 -5.29
N ASP A 124 -10.49 8.06 -4.07
CA ASP A 124 -9.17 8.60 -3.78
C ASP A 124 -8.19 7.69 -4.54
N GLU A 125 -8.33 7.68 -5.88
CA GLU A 125 -7.17 7.70 -6.75
C GLU A 125 -6.28 8.73 -6.06
N PRO A 126 -5.08 8.36 -5.57
CA PRO A 126 -4.19 9.37 -5.04
C PRO A 126 -4.06 10.35 -6.18
N GLU A 127 -4.70 11.52 -6.05
CA GLU A 127 -4.51 12.61 -6.99
C GLU A 127 -2.99 12.68 -7.06
N LEU A 128 -2.46 12.27 -8.21
CA LEU A 128 -1.11 12.57 -8.62
C LEU A 128 -1.13 14.08 -8.86
N SER A 129 -1.50 14.87 -7.85
CA SER A 129 -1.35 16.30 -7.79
C SER A 129 0.13 16.47 -8.02
N ASN A 130 0.44 16.99 -9.20
CA ASN A 130 1.77 17.23 -9.71
C ASN A 130 2.66 17.72 -8.56
N VAL A 131 3.37 16.81 -7.91
CA VAL A 131 4.46 17.20 -7.02
C VAL A 131 5.57 17.51 -8.00
N GLU A 132 5.52 18.74 -8.52
CA GLU A 132 6.72 19.44 -8.97
C GLU A 132 7.71 19.29 -7.82
N ILE A 133 8.61 18.33 -7.98
CA ILE A 133 9.80 18.22 -7.16
C ILE A 133 10.63 19.44 -7.59
N GLY A 134 10.33 20.57 -6.96
CA GLY A 134 11.08 21.80 -7.13
C GLY A 134 12.55 21.51 -6.83
N GLU A 135 13.38 21.99 -7.74
CA GLU A 135 14.83 22.06 -7.65
C GLU A 135 15.31 22.41 -6.23
N ILE A 136 16.30 21.65 -5.76
CA ILE A 136 17.27 22.09 -4.75
C ILE A 136 18.62 22.09 -5.45
#